data_AF-A0A561X1I0-F1
#
_entry.id   AF-A0A561X1I0-F1
#
_cell.length_a   1.000
_cell.length_b   1.000
_cell.length_c   1.000
_cell.angle_alpha   90.00
_cell.angle_beta   90.00
_cell.angle_gamma   90.00
#
_symmetry.space_group_name_H-M   'P 1'
#
loop_
_entity.id
_entity.type
_entity.pdbx_description
1 polymer ?
#
loop_
_entity_poly.entity_id
_entity_poly.type
_entity_poly.pdbx_seq_one_letter_code
_entity_poly.pdbx_strand_id
1 'polypeptide(L)'
;MHPKRQLYFAGVAAVFGMMIAVGLRTTLPAEGRDTRDIWQLRADLTKEQKLEQQLLDELEKYEERLRYYRQKEATGGAEALETTVAELREEAGLTEAKGPGVVLTIAPLAGYVGPVAATVSPELLQRLVNELNKYGAKEIAIGGERLTNGTAIRDVNGITKVGLRPVGLPTTVKVMADDVDKLYSGLSVSPIRDDFAVENLDLAISPPQPTVVLPPASARPNVKYMETVNAGKEGK
;
A
#
# COMPACT_ATOMS: atom_id res chain seq x y z
N MET A 1 -55.13 72.58 -79.72
CA MET A 1 -54.55 71.98 -78.50
C MET A 1 -55.02 72.80 -77.30
N HIS A 2 -55.91 72.26 -76.45
CA HIS A 2 -56.54 73.03 -75.37
C HIS A 2 -55.70 72.96 -74.07
N PRO A 3 -55.10 74.06 -73.60
CA PRO A 3 -54.24 74.07 -72.41
C PRO A 3 -54.99 73.68 -71.13
N LYS A 4 -56.32 73.86 -71.11
CA LYS A 4 -57.19 73.41 -70.01
C LYS A 4 -57.14 71.89 -69.80
N ARG A 5 -57.09 71.08 -70.87
CA ARG A 5 -57.01 69.61 -70.77
C ARG A 5 -55.68 69.13 -70.21
N GLN A 6 -54.59 69.85 -70.46
CA GLN A 6 -53.26 69.52 -69.92
C GLN A 6 -53.19 69.80 -68.41
N LEU A 7 -53.86 70.87 -67.91
CA LEU A 7 -53.97 71.12 -66.47
C LEU A 7 -54.77 70.04 -65.74
N TYR A 8 -55.89 69.58 -66.31
CA TYR A 8 -56.64 68.47 -65.70
C TYR A 8 -55.83 67.18 -65.67
N PHE A 9 -55.07 66.89 -66.74
CA PHE A 9 -54.20 65.71 -66.79
C PHE A 9 -53.06 65.78 -65.77
N ALA A 10 -52.45 66.96 -65.59
CA ALA A 10 -51.41 67.18 -64.59
C ALA A 10 -51.95 67.04 -63.16
N GLY A 11 -53.16 67.53 -62.88
CA GLY A 11 -53.82 67.37 -61.58
C GLY A 11 -54.10 65.89 -61.24
N VAL A 12 -54.62 65.12 -62.20
CA VAL A 12 -54.88 63.68 -62.00
C VAL A 12 -53.58 62.90 -61.81
N ALA A 13 -52.54 63.19 -62.59
CA ALA A 13 -51.23 62.55 -62.44
C ALA A 13 -50.58 62.87 -61.09
N ALA A 14 -50.75 64.08 -60.56
CA ALA A 14 -50.25 64.46 -59.24
C ALA A 14 -50.95 63.69 -58.11
N VAL A 15 -52.27 63.50 -58.20
CA VAL A 15 -53.03 62.71 -57.22
C VAL A 15 -52.63 61.23 -57.27
N PHE A 16 -52.45 60.66 -58.47
CA PHE A 16 -51.95 59.30 -58.63
C PHE A 16 -50.53 59.12 -58.12
N GLY A 17 -49.63 60.06 -58.42
CA GLY A 17 -48.26 60.07 -57.90
C GLY A 17 -48.23 60.15 -56.38
N MET A 18 -49.12 60.96 -55.78
CA MET A 18 -49.26 61.06 -54.33
C MET A 18 -49.81 59.77 -53.71
N MET A 19 -50.79 59.12 -54.34
CA MET A 19 -51.28 57.81 -53.91
C MET A 19 -50.19 56.74 -53.95
N ILE A 20 -49.39 56.70 -55.02
CA ILE A 20 -48.28 55.74 -55.15
C ILE A 20 -47.21 56.05 -54.11
N ALA A 21 -46.87 57.32 -53.88
CA ALA A 21 -45.89 57.72 -52.87
C ALA A 21 -46.33 57.34 -51.45
N VAL A 22 -47.61 57.51 -51.12
CA VAL A 22 -48.17 57.08 -49.81
C VAL A 22 -48.23 55.56 -49.72
N GLY A 23 -48.65 54.88 -50.80
CA GLY A 23 -48.71 53.42 -50.89
C GLY A 23 -47.35 52.76 -50.68
N LEU A 24 -46.31 53.28 -51.33
CA LEU A 24 -44.92 52.83 -51.17
C LEU A 24 -44.41 53.05 -49.74
N ARG A 25 -44.85 54.11 -49.06
CA ARG A 25 -44.49 54.38 -47.67
C ARG A 25 -45.20 53.45 -46.68
N THR A 26 -46.37 52.90 -47.05
CA THR A 26 -47.11 51.90 -46.25
C THR A 26 -46.68 50.46 -46.50
N THR A 27 -46.09 50.15 -47.66
CA THR A 27 -45.59 48.80 -48.00
C THR A 27 -44.13 48.57 -47.64
N LEU A 28 -43.38 49.63 -47.33
CA LEU A 28 -42.08 49.49 -46.68
C LEU A 28 -42.35 49.21 -45.20
N PRO A 29 -41.97 48.03 -44.67
CA PRO A 29 -42.06 47.82 -43.24
C PRO A 29 -41.19 48.89 -42.57
N ALA A 30 -41.76 49.62 -41.60
CA ALA A 30 -40.91 50.33 -40.67
C ALA A 30 -39.96 49.27 -40.08
N GLU A 31 -38.65 49.46 -40.21
CA GLU A 31 -37.66 48.73 -39.43
C GLU A 31 -37.82 49.14 -37.95
N GLY A 32 -38.94 48.75 -37.36
CA GLY A 32 -39.01 48.43 -35.95
C GLY A 32 -38.16 47.18 -35.78
N ARG A 33 -36.84 47.35 -35.75
CA ARG A 33 -35.89 46.37 -35.26
C ARG A 33 -36.46 45.89 -33.92
N ASP A 34 -36.90 44.65 -33.85
CA ASP A 34 -37.59 44.09 -32.69
C ASP A 34 -36.60 44.16 -31.51
N THR A 35 -36.68 45.23 -30.73
CA THR A 35 -35.75 45.50 -29.61
C THR A 35 -35.86 44.46 -28.51
N ARG A 36 -36.89 43.59 -28.58
CA ARG A 36 -37.03 42.39 -27.75
C ARG A 36 -35.94 41.37 -28.04
N ASP A 37 -35.54 41.16 -29.30
CA ASP A 37 -34.51 40.18 -29.67
C ASP A 37 -33.11 40.59 -29.17
N ILE A 38 -32.80 41.89 -29.22
CA ILE A 38 -31.52 42.41 -28.70
C ILE A 38 -31.47 42.36 -27.17
N TRP A 39 -32.58 42.60 -26.49
CA TRP A 39 -32.66 42.49 -25.03
C TRP A 39 -32.56 41.04 -24.56
N GLN A 40 -33.21 40.11 -25.27
CA GLN A 40 -33.10 38.67 -25.01
C GLN A 40 -31.67 38.18 -25.25
N LEU A 41 -31.04 38.56 -26.36
CA LEU A 41 -29.66 38.19 -26.65
C LEU A 41 -28.66 38.73 -25.62
N ARG A 42 -28.86 39.96 -25.12
CA ARG A 42 -28.05 40.52 -24.02
C ARG A 42 -28.31 39.81 -22.70
N ALA A 43 -29.56 39.42 -22.42
CA ALA A 43 -29.91 38.66 -21.23
C ALA A 43 -29.29 37.26 -21.24
N ASP A 44 -29.28 36.59 -22.38
CA ASP A 44 -28.65 35.28 -22.56
C ASP A 44 -27.13 35.39 -22.43
N LEU A 45 -26.50 36.38 -23.07
CA LEU A 45 -25.06 36.62 -22.94
C LEU A 45 -24.64 36.91 -21.48
N THR A 46 -25.41 37.71 -20.75
CA THR A 46 -25.12 38.00 -19.33
C THR A 46 -25.37 36.80 -18.42
N LYS A 47 -26.31 35.93 -18.76
CA LYS A 47 -26.55 34.66 -18.05
C LYS A 47 -25.40 33.69 -18.29
N GLU A 48 -24.90 33.61 -19.52
CA GLU A 48 -23.79 32.75 -19.89
C GLU A 48 -22.48 33.22 -19.24
N GLN A 49 -22.22 34.53 -19.20
CA GLN A 49 -21.10 35.11 -18.46
C GLN A 49 -21.16 34.84 -16.95
N LYS A 50 -22.36 34.89 -16.35
CA LYS A 50 -22.53 34.54 -14.93
C LYS A 50 -22.30 33.05 -14.67
N LEU A 51 -22.76 32.19 -15.58
CA LEU A 51 -22.53 30.76 -15.50
C LEU A 51 -21.03 30.46 -15.64
N GLU A 52 -20.34 31.13 -16.56
CA GLU A 52 -18.89 31.03 -16.73
C GLU A 52 -18.16 31.42 -15.45
N GLN A 53 -18.51 32.55 -14.82
CA GLN A 53 -17.94 32.95 -13.53
C GLN A 53 -18.21 31.93 -12.41
N GLN A 54 -19.43 31.39 -12.33
CA GLN A 54 -19.76 30.36 -11.34
C GLN A 54 -18.95 29.07 -11.54
N LEU A 55 -18.76 28.66 -12.79
CA LEU A 55 -17.96 27.48 -13.13
C LEU A 55 -16.48 27.69 -12.78
N LEU A 56 -15.95 28.90 -13.00
CA LEU A 56 -14.58 29.26 -12.62
C LEU A 56 -14.39 29.25 -11.08
N ASP A 57 -15.34 29.81 -10.32
CA ASP A 57 -15.35 29.77 -8.86
C ASP A 57 -15.42 28.33 -8.31
N GLU A 58 -16.21 27.47 -8.95
CA GLU A 58 -16.27 26.05 -8.60
C GLU A 58 -14.96 25.33 -8.91
N LEU A 59 -14.37 25.60 -10.08
CA LEU A 59 -13.09 25.03 -10.47
C LEU A 59 -11.98 25.40 -9.47
N GLU A 60 -11.90 26.67 -9.06
CA GLU A 60 -10.93 27.14 -8.07
C GLU A 60 -11.11 26.41 -6.72
N LYS A 61 -12.36 26.26 -6.25
CA LYS A 61 -12.65 25.49 -5.02
C LYS A 61 -12.26 24.02 -5.14
N TYR A 62 -12.46 23.40 -6.30
CA TYR A 62 -12.04 22.01 -6.53
C TYR A 62 -10.52 21.90 -6.58
N GLU A 63 -9.82 22.84 -7.21
CA GLU A 63 -8.36 22.89 -7.24
C GLU A 63 -7.77 23.10 -5.84
N GLU A 64 -8.34 23.99 -5.03
CA GLU A 64 -7.93 24.18 -3.63
C GLU A 64 -8.13 22.91 -2.80
N ARG A 65 -9.27 22.21 -2.95
CA ARG A 65 -9.50 20.91 -2.31
C ARG A 65 -8.47 19.88 -2.77
N LEU A 66 -8.19 19.80 -4.07
CA LEU A 66 -7.17 18.91 -4.61
C LEU A 66 -5.76 19.24 -4.08
N ARG A 67 -5.40 20.52 -3.99
CA ARG A 67 -4.14 20.97 -3.39
C ARG A 67 -4.07 20.58 -1.90
N TYR A 68 -5.14 20.81 -1.14
CA TYR A 68 -5.24 20.41 0.27
C TYR A 68 -5.07 18.90 0.47
N TYR A 69 -5.72 18.06 -0.36
CA TYR A 69 -5.58 16.60 -0.30
C TYR A 69 -4.18 16.14 -0.70
N ARG A 70 -3.63 16.66 -1.81
CA ARG A 70 -2.24 16.33 -2.23
C ARG A 70 -1.20 16.75 -1.20
N GLN A 71 -1.39 17.90 -0.56
CA GLN A 71 -0.49 18.37 0.49
C GLN A 71 -0.57 17.48 1.72
N LYS A 72 -1.78 17.02 2.12
CA LYS A 72 -1.95 16.05 3.21
C LYS A 72 -1.34 14.68 2.91
N GLU A 73 -1.43 14.17 1.68
CA GLU A 73 -0.75 12.94 1.28
C GLU A 73 0.77 13.11 1.35
N ALA A 74 1.29 14.27 0.94
CA ALA A 74 2.71 14.58 0.92
C ALA A 74 3.35 14.82 2.31
N THR A 75 2.59 15.26 3.33
CA THR A 75 3.14 15.59 4.66
C THR A 75 2.69 14.71 5.82
N GLY A 76 1.83 13.69 5.63
CA GLY A 76 1.42 12.84 6.76
C GLY A 76 0.90 11.44 6.46
N GLY A 77 0.46 11.16 5.22
CA GLY A 77 -0.06 9.83 4.86
C GLY A 77 1.04 8.80 4.55
N ALA A 78 2.05 9.21 3.79
CA ALA A 78 3.14 8.31 3.37
C ALA A 78 4.05 7.91 4.53
N GLU A 79 4.46 8.85 5.39
CA GLU A 79 5.38 8.59 6.49
C GLU A 79 4.76 7.71 7.60
N ALA A 80 3.48 7.96 7.94
CA ALA A 80 2.75 7.11 8.87
C ALA A 80 2.57 5.69 8.31
N LEU A 81 2.24 5.57 7.01
CA LEU A 81 2.11 4.29 6.35
C LEU A 81 3.44 3.54 6.25
N GLU A 82 4.54 4.24 5.95
CA GLU A 82 5.88 3.67 5.93
C GLU A 82 6.30 3.17 7.31
N THR A 83 5.98 3.93 8.36
CA THR A 83 6.22 3.53 9.75
C THR A 83 5.43 2.28 10.11
N THR A 84 4.13 2.25 9.82
CA THR A 84 3.28 1.06 10.05
C THR A 84 3.78 -0.15 9.26
N VAL A 85 4.19 0.04 8.00
CA VAL A 85 4.76 -1.05 7.19
C VAL A 85 6.09 -1.55 7.77
N ALA A 86 6.91 -0.65 8.32
CA ALA A 86 8.15 -1.03 8.99
C ALA A 86 7.89 -1.84 10.27
N GLU A 87 6.97 -1.38 11.12
CA GLU A 87 6.54 -2.08 12.34
C GLU A 87 5.98 -3.48 12.01
N LEU A 88 5.10 -3.59 11.01
CA LEU A 88 4.54 -4.88 10.59
C LEU A 88 5.61 -5.83 10.02
N ARG A 89 6.64 -5.29 9.34
CA ARG A 89 7.77 -6.10 8.86
C ARG A 89 8.62 -6.61 10.01
N GLU A 90 8.79 -5.82 11.06
CA GLU A 90 9.49 -6.23 12.27
C GLU A 90 8.72 -7.34 13.01
N GLU A 91 7.42 -7.16 13.22
CA GLU A 91 6.55 -8.15 13.86
C GLU A 91 6.48 -9.46 13.05
N ALA A 92 6.44 -9.37 11.72
CA ALA A 92 6.47 -10.55 10.84
C ALA A 92 7.86 -11.22 10.78
N GLY A 93 8.88 -10.64 11.41
CA GLY A 93 10.25 -11.13 11.43
C GLY A 93 10.99 -11.01 10.10
N LEU A 94 10.56 -10.08 9.24
CA LEU A 94 11.12 -9.82 7.90
C LEU A 94 12.31 -8.84 7.93
N THR A 95 12.65 -8.32 9.10
CA THR A 95 13.82 -7.47 9.34
C THR A 95 14.87 -8.19 10.18
N GLU A 96 16.11 -7.66 10.15
CA GLU A 96 17.18 -8.11 11.05
C GLU A 96 16.83 -7.68 12.48
N ALA A 97 16.95 -8.62 13.42
CA ALA A 97 16.65 -8.40 14.82
C ALA A 97 17.92 -8.52 15.67
N LYS A 98 18.05 -7.64 16.67
CA LYS A 98 19.20 -7.56 17.56
C LYS A 98 18.74 -7.50 19.00
N GLY A 99 19.36 -8.29 19.85
CA GLY A 99 18.98 -8.35 21.26
C GLY A 99 19.84 -9.32 22.06
N PRO A 100 19.65 -9.35 23.38
CA PRO A 100 20.37 -10.27 24.24
C PRO A 100 19.94 -11.71 23.96
N GLY A 101 20.87 -12.65 24.03
CA GLY A 101 20.59 -14.02 23.62
C GLY A 101 21.72 -15.02 23.86
N VAL A 102 21.52 -16.24 23.37
CA VAL A 102 22.49 -17.33 23.41
C VAL A 102 22.74 -17.89 22.02
N VAL A 103 23.93 -18.42 21.79
CA VAL A 103 24.30 -19.09 20.56
C VAL A 103 24.61 -20.54 20.88
N LEU A 104 23.87 -21.46 20.27
CA LEU A 104 24.12 -22.89 20.35
C LEU A 104 24.84 -23.35 19.09
N THR A 105 25.79 -24.25 19.24
CA THR A 105 26.51 -24.87 18.14
C THR A 105 26.27 -26.37 18.18
N ILE A 106 25.78 -26.91 17.07
CA ILE A 106 25.58 -28.33 16.88
C ILE A 106 26.68 -28.83 15.98
N ALA A 107 27.46 -29.79 16.46
CA ALA A 107 28.57 -30.38 15.72
C ALA A 107 28.55 -31.91 15.87
N PRO A 108 29.20 -32.66 14.97
CA PRO A 108 29.44 -34.09 15.20
C PRO A 108 30.25 -34.31 16.48
N LEU A 109 29.89 -35.32 17.27
CA LEU A 109 30.59 -35.65 18.50
C LEU A 109 32.05 -36.06 18.21
N ALA A 110 32.99 -35.40 18.88
CA ALA A 110 34.41 -35.68 18.70
C ALA A 110 34.76 -37.11 19.14
N GLY A 111 35.47 -37.86 18.28
CA GLY A 111 35.91 -39.22 18.59
C GLY A 111 34.91 -40.33 18.27
N TYR A 112 33.75 -40.01 17.69
CA TYR A 112 32.84 -41.03 17.16
C TYR A 112 33.43 -41.70 15.90
N VAL A 113 33.47 -43.04 15.89
CA VAL A 113 34.12 -43.85 14.82
C VAL A 113 33.08 -44.47 13.86
N GLY A 114 31.81 -44.08 13.96
CA GLY A 114 30.74 -44.55 13.06
C GLY A 114 30.46 -43.62 11.87
N PRO A 115 29.39 -43.89 11.10
CA PRO A 115 28.95 -43.01 10.01
C PRO A 115 28.61 -41.62 10.57
N VAL A 116 29.34 -40.60 10.14
CA VAL A 116 29.07 -39.22 10.56
C VAL A 116 27.75 -38.78 9.93
N ALA A 117 26.77 -38.42 10.76
CA ALA A 117 25.53 -37.84 10.29
C ALA A 117 25.84 -36.54 9.52
N ALA A 118 25.40 -36.44 8.27
CA ALA A 118 25.60 -35.23 7.48
C ALA A 118 24.68 -34.08 7.90
N THR A 119 23.59 -34.40 8.61
CA THR A 119 22.46 -33.52 8.93
C THR A 119 21.86 -33.94 10.26
N VAL A 120 21.28 -32.99 10.99
CA VAL A 120 20.53 -33.23 12.24
C VAL A 120 19.14 -33.74 11.89
N SER A 121 18.59 -34.71 12.64
CA SER A 121 17.22 -35.18 12.41
C SER A 121 16.21 -34.03 12.60
N PRO A 122 15.14 -33.94 11.77
CA PRO A 122 14.10 -32.93 11.93
C PRO A 122 13.43 -33.00 13.31
N GLU A 123 13.24 -34.21 13.84
CA GLU A 123 12.60 -34.46 15.13
C GLU A 123 13.42 -33.90 16.29
N LEU A 124 14.75 -34.08 16.25
CA LEU A 124 15.65 -33.55 17.27
C LEU A 124 15.72 -32.02 17.23
N LEU A 125 15.74 -31.42 16.03
CA LEU A 125 15.65 -29.96 15.89
C LEU A 125 14.31 -29.40 16.40
N GLN A 126 13.20 -30.08 16.12
CA GLN A 126 11.89 -29.69 16.64
C GLN A 126 11.86 -29.78 18.18
N ARG A 127 12.46 -30.82 18.75
CA ARG A 127 12.60 -30.95 20.21
C ARG A 127 13.44 -29.82 20.81
N LEU A 128 14.56 -29.47 20.18
CA LEU A 128 15.38 -28.34 20.60
C LEU A 128 14.58 -27.03 20.59
N VAL A 129 13.83 -26.76 19.52
CA VAL A 129 12.97 -25.57 19.43
C VAL A 129 11.93 -25.55 20.55
N ASN A 130 11.32 -26.69 20.87
CA ASN A 130 10.35 -26.79 21.95
C ASN A 130 10.98 -26.50 23.32
N GLU A 131 12.18 -27.01 23.59
CA GLU A 131 12.91 -26.71 24.83
C GLU A 131 13.30 -25.23 24.90
N LEU A 132 13.75 -24.63 23.79
CA LEU A 132 14.01 -23.19 23.71
C LEU A 132 12.76 -22.36 24.04
N ASN A 133 11.62 -22.70 23.43
CA ASN A 133 10.35 -22.01 23.66
C ASN A 133 9.88 -22.16 25.12
N LYS A 134 10.04 -23.35 25.71
CA LYS A 134 9.70 -23.63 27.12
C LYS A 134 10.46 -22.74 28.10
N TYR A 135 11.70 -22.37 27.78
CA TYR A 135 12.52 -21.48 28.61
C TYR A 135 12.45 -20.00 28.21
N GLY A 136 11.51 -19.62 27.33
CA GLY A 136 11.25 -18.21 27.02
C GLY A 136 12.04 -17.65 25.84
N ALA A 137 12.47 -18.50 24.90
CA ALA A 137 12.96 -18.02 23.61
C ALA A 137 11.89 -17.19 22.90
N LYS A 138 12.26 -15.98 22.47
CA LYS A 138 11.39 -15.04 21.76
C LYS A 138 11.60 -15.15 20.25
N GLU A 139 12.86 -15.24 19.83
CA GLU A 139 13.21 -15.40 18.42
C GLU A 139 14.31 -16.44 18.26
N ILE A 140 14.22 -17.25 17.20
CA ILE A 140 15.14 -18.34 16.93
C ILE A 140 15.55 -18.29 15.45
N ALA A 141 16.84 -18.52 15.17
CA ALA A 141 17.33 -18.78 13.83
C ALA A 141 18.22 -20.03 13.82
N ILE A 142 17.97 -20.95 12.90
CA ILE A 142 18.71 -22.21 12.74
C ILE A 142 19.42 -22.19 11.38
N GLY A 143 20.73 -22.39 11.36
CA GLY A 143 21.49 -22.46 10.10
C GLY A 143 21.37 -21.20 9.22
N GLY A 144 21.13 -20.04 9.84
CA GLY A 144 20.92 -18.77 9.14
C GLY A 144 19.51 -18.57 8.59
N GLU A 145 18.54 -19.44 8.89
CA GLU A 145 17.11 -19.22 8.61
C GLU A 145 16.38 -18.82 9.89
N ARG A 146 15.61 -17.73 9.85
CA ARG A 146 14.77 -17.30 10.97
C ARG A 146 13.50 -18.14 11.04
N LEU A 147 13.21 -18.67 12.23
CA LEU A 147 11.98 -19.41 12.48
C LEU A 147 10.84 -18.43 12.70
N THR A 148 9.83 -18.54 11.86
CA THR A 148 8.54 -17.86 11.98
C THR A 148 7.42 -18.91 11.98
N ASN A 149 6.18 -18.48 12.22
CA ASN A 149 5.01 -19.38 12.22
C ASN A 149 4.84 -20.18 10.90
N GLY A 150 5.36 -19.67 9.78
CA GLY A 150 5.31 -20.35 8.48
C GLY A 150 6.53 -21.23 8.17
N THR A 151 7.54 -21.28 9.05
CA THR A 151 8.79 -21.99 8.79
C THR A 151 8.66 -23.46 9.19
N ALA A 152 8.77 -24.35 8.21
CA ALA A 152 8.72 -25.80 8.45
C ALA A 152 10.12 -26.39 8.68
N ILE A 153 10.24 -27.32 9.62
CA ILE A 153 11.43 -28.16 9.82
C ILE A 153 11.08 -29.57 9.34
N ARG A 154 11.71 -30.02 8.25
CA ARG A 154 11.34 -31.29 7.59
C ARG A 154 12.52 -31.94 6.87
N ASP A 155 12.47 -33.25 6.73
CA ASP A 155 13.36 -33.99 5.83
C ASP A 155 12.88 -33.83 4.37
N VAL A 156 13.82 -33.57 3.47
CA VAL A 156 13.59 -33.69 2.03
C VAL A 156 14.73 -34.50 1.41
N ASN A 157 14.44 -35.74 1.03
CA ASN A 157 15.39 -36.68 0.41
C ASN A 157 16.62 -36.99 1.30
N GLY A 158 16.42 -37.16 2.60
CA GLY A 158 17.50 -37.45 3.55
C GLY A 158 18.31 -36.23 3.98
N ILE A 159 17.83 -35.02 3.64
CA ILE A 159 18.43 -33.76 4.03
C ILE A 159 17.42 -32.95 4.82
N THR A 160 17.74 -32.66 6.08
CA THR A 160 16.93 -31.78 6.91
C THR A 160 16.97 -30.34 6.38
N LYS A 161 15.80 -29.76 6.20
CA LYS A 161 15.60 -28.38 5.78
C LYS A 161 14.82 -27.60 6.82
N VAL A 162 15.26 -26.37 7.07
CA VAL A 162 14.53 -25.35 7.82
C VAL A 162 14.06 -24.31 6.82
N GLY A 163 12.74 -24.22 6.64
CA GLY A 163 12.12 -23.46 5.57
C GLY A 163 12.58 -23.95 4.19
N LEU A 164 13.35 -23.12 3.50
CA LEU A 164 13.93 -23.41 2.18
C LEU A 164 15.41 -23.80 2.24
N ARG A 165 16.07 -23.67 3.41
CA ARG A 165 17.51 -23.90 3.55
C ARG A 165 17.82 -25.30 4.07
N PRO A 166 18.75 -26.03 3.43
CA PRO A 166 19.29 -27.25 4.03
C PRO A 166 20.15 -26.91 5.24
N VAL A 167 20.05 -27.73 6.29
CA VAL A 167 20.84 -27.58 7.51
C VAL A 167 21.86 -28.72 7.59
N GLY A 168 23.10 -28.40 7.26
CA GLY A 168 24.23 -29.32 7.39
C GLY A 168 24.97 -29.14 8.71
N LEU A 169 25.80 -30.12 9.07
CA LEU A 169 26.66 -30.05 10.25
C LEU A 169 28.09 -29.58 9.90
N PRO A 170 28.74 -28.80 10.78
CA PRO A 170 28.21 -28.16 11.99
C PRO A 170 27.25 -27.01 11.65
N THR A 171 26.27 -26.75 12.53
CA THR A 171 25.31 -25.64 12.38
C THR A 171 25.22 -24.81 13.65
N THR A 172 24.74 -23.58 13.49
CA THR A 172 24.54 -22.64 14.59
C THR A 172 23.06 -22.34 14.75
N VAL A 173 22.60 -22.34 16.02
CA VAL A 173 21.28 -21.90 16.42
C VAL A 173 21.43 -20.63 17.26
N LYS A 174 20.91 -19.52 16.76
CA LYS A 174 20.91 -18.23 17.46
C LYS A 174 19.55 -18.02 18.08
N VAL A 175 19.53 -17.63 19.35
CA VAL A 175 18.30 -17.45 20.11
C VAL A 175 18.34 -16.14 20.88
N MET A 176 17.25 -15.38 20.83
CA MET A 176 17.04 -14.20 21.67
C MET A 176 15.93 -14.45 22.68
N ALA A 177 16.07 -13.87 23.86
CA ALA A 177 15.09 -13.93 24.94
C ALA A 177 15.16 -12.66 25.79
N ASP A 178 14.04 -12.30 26.43
CA ASP A 178 14.01 -11.15 27.34
C ASP A 178 14.78 -11.47 28.65
N ASP A 179 14.72 -12.72 29.11
CA ASP A 179 15.47 -13.24 30.28
C ASP A 179 16.45 -14.34 29.84
N VAL A 180 17.66 -13.91 29.44
CA VAL A 180 18.69 -14.80 28.89
C VAL A 180 19.30 -15.71 29.96
N ASP A 181 19.36 -15.26 31.21
CA ASP A 181 19.91 -16.05 32.32
C ASP A 181 19.00 -17.23 32.64
N LYS A 182 17.67 -17.01 32.62
CA LYS A 182 16.69 -18.10 32.74
C LYS A 182 16.77 -19.08 31.57
N LEU A 183 16.90 -18.58 30.34
CA LEU A 183 17.07 -19.43 29.15
C LEU A 183 18.34 -20.29 29.29
N TYR A 184 19.48 -19.68 29.59
CA TYR A 184 20.76 -20.37 29.72
C TYR A 184 20.77 -21.39 30.86
N SER A 185 20.23 -21.03 32.02
CA SER A 185 20.13 -21.92 33.18
C SER A 185 19.17 -23.08 32.91
N GLY A 186 18.02 -22.81 32.27
CA GLY A 186 17.04 -23.81 31.89
C GLY A 186 17.60 -24.84 30.92
N LEU A 187 18.28 -24.38 29.85
CA LEU A 187 18.94 -25.26 28.90
C LEU A 187 20.10 -26.05 29.52
N SER A 188 20.75 -25.51 30.55
CA SER A 188 21.84 -26.21 31.24
C SER A 188 21.35 -27.42 32.05
N VAL A 189 20.10 -27.42 32.50
CA VAL A 189 19.46 -28.52 33.25
C VAL A 189 18.60 -29.41 32.34
N SER A 190 18.31 -28.97 31.12
CA SER A 190 17.50 -29.71 30.16
C SER A 190 18.23 -30.97 29.67
N PRO A 191 17.53 -32.11 29.48
CA PRO A 191 18.11 -33.33 28.92
C PRO A 191 18.44 -33.21 27.43
N ILE A 192 18.20 -32.05 26.81
CA ILE A 192 18.41 -31.86 25.37
C ILE A 192 19.84 -32.16 24.93
N ARG A 193 20.85 -31.90 25.76
CA ARG A 193 22.25 -32.26 25.43
C ARG A 193 22.44 -33.77 25.32
N ASP A 194 21.80 -34.53 26.21
CA ASP A 194 21.86 -35.98 26.21
C ASP A 194 21.15 -36.56 24.98
N ASP A 195 20.00 -35.98 24.59
CA ASP A 195 19.29 -36.36 23.37
C ASP A 195 20.17 -36.19 22.12
N PHE A 196 20.93 -35.09 22.02
CA PHE A 196 21.88 -34.88 20.93
C PHE A 196 23.06 -35.88 20.99
N ALA A 197 23.57 -36.17 22.19
CA ALA A 197 24.65 -37.12 22.37
C ALA A 197 24.27 -38.55 21.95
N VAL A 198 23.01 -38.96 22.17
CA VAL A 198 22.47 -40.25 21.70
C VAL A 198 22.53 -40.38 20.17
N GLU A 199 22.38 -39.27 19.44
CA GLU A 199 22.53 -39.21 17.98
C GLU A 199 23.99 -38.94 17.53
N ASN A 200 24.97 -39.02 18.43
CA ASN A 200 26.39 -38.74 18.17
C ASN A 200 26.65 -37.29 17.74
N LEU A 201 25.88 -36.35 18.28
CA LEU A 201 26.03 -34.91 18.10
C LEU A 201 26.41 -34.25 19.43
N ASP A 202 27.27 -33.24 19.35
CA ASP A 202 27.58 -32.35 20.46
C ASP A 202 26.77 -31.06 20.35
N LEU A 203 26.21 -30.62 21.49
CA LEU A 203 25.43 -29.39 21.60
C LEU A 203 26.12 -28.45 22.60
N ALA A 204 26.96 -27.57 22.05
CA ALA A 204 27.62 -26.52 22.81
C ALA A 204 26.70 -25.31 22.96
N ILE A 205 26.59 -24.76 24.17
CA ILE A 205 25.78 -23.56 24.45
C ILE A 205 26.72 -22.46 24.91
N SER A 206 26.73 -21.32 24.21
CA SER A 206 27.53 -20.17 24.62
C SER A 206 26.97 -19.55 25.91
N PRO A 207 27.81 -18.90 26.72
CA PRO A 207 27.33 -17.98 27.74
C PRO A 207 26.38 -16.92 27.14
N PRO A 208 25.50 -16.31 27.97
CA PRO A 208 24.67 -15.18 27.58
C PRO A 208 25.48 -14.08 26.90
N GLN A 209 25.02 -13.63 25.73
CA GLN A 209 25.62 -12.55 24.97
C GLN A 209 24.69 -11.33 25.01
N PRO A 210 25.25 -10.11 25.17
CA PRO A 210 24.45 -8.89 25.24
C PRO A 210 23.82 -8.54 23.88
N THR A 211 24.39 -9.04 22.78
CA THR A 211 23.88 -8.78 21.43
C THR A 211 24.10 -9.99 20.54
N VAL A 212 22.99 -10.60 20.12
CA VAL A 212 22.88 -11.62 19.09
C VAL A 212 22.11 -11.03 17.93
N VAL A 213 22.54 -11.34 16.70
CA VAL A 213 21.93 -10.85 15.47
C VAL A 213 21.25 -12.00 14.73
N LEU A 214 19.94 -11.87 14.51
CA LEU A 214 19.15 -12.80 13.72
C LEU A 214 18.89 -12.24 12.31
N PRO A 215 19.01 -13.08 11.26
CA PRO A 215 18.71 -12.68 9.89
C PRO A 215 17.20 -12.46 9.69
N PRO A 216 16.80 -11.71 8.66
CA PRO A 216 15.40 -11.62 8.26
C PRO A 216 14.87 -12.98 7.78
N ALA A 217 13.60 -13.26 8.03
CA ALA A 217 12.95 -14.48 7.56
C ALA A 217 12.86 -14.50 6.02
N SER A 218 13.16 -15.65 5.41
CA SER A 218 13.06 -15.79 3.95
C SER A 218 11.64 -16.11 3.47
N ALA A 219 10.84 -16.73 4.33
CA ALA A 219 9.46 -17.11 4.03
C ALA A 219 8.55 -15.89 3.97
N ARG A 220 7.86 -15.71 2.84
CA ARG A 220 6.82 -14.68 2.68
C ARG A 220 5.44 -15.35 2.70
N PRO A 221 4.49 -14.86 3.53
CA PRO A 221 3.14 -15.39 3.50
C PRO A 221 2.52 -15.15 2.12
N ASN A 222 1.89 -16.19 1.56
CA ASN A 222 1.17 -16.09 0.30
C ASN A 222 -0.26 -15.58 0.57
N VAL A 223 -0.48 -14.30 0.30
CA VAL A 223 -1.73 -13.59 0.60
C VAL A 223 -2.73 -13.57 -0.56
N LYS A 224 -2.58 -14.44 -1.57
CA LYS A 224 -3.38 -14.40 -2.81
C LYS A 224 -4.90 -14.35 -2.61
N TYR A 225 -5.39 -14.96 -1.53
CA TYR A 225 -6.83 -15.05 -1.21
C TYR A 225 -7.19 -14.31 0.09
N MET A 226 -6.26 -13.54 0.66
CA MET A 226 -6.51 -12.76 1.87
C MET A 226 -6.98 -11.37 1.48
N GLU A 227 -8.11 -10.94 2.02
CA GLU A 227 -8.59 -9.57 1.90
C GLU A 227 -8.33 -8.83 3.20
N THR A 228 -7.88 -7.58 3.09
CA THR A 228 -7.74 -6.71 4.26
C THR A 228 -9.13 -6.40 4.81
N VAL A 229 -9.36 -6.69 6.09
CA VAL A 229 -10.58 -6.25 6.76
C VAL A 229 -10.52 -4.73 6.87
N ASN A 230 -11.43 -4.03 6.19
CA ASN A 230 -11.57 -2.58 6.35
C ASN A 230 -12.00 -2.29 7.80
N ALA A 231 -11.12 -1.67 8.58
CA ALA A 231 -11.36 -1.21 9.96
C ALA A 231 -12.32 0.00 10.01
N GLY A 232 -13.48 -0.10 9.36
CA GLY A 232 -14.52 0.93 9.32
C GLY A 232 -15.89 0.45 9.79
N LYS A 233 -16.01 -0.78 10.29
CA LYS A 233 -17.28 -1.36 10.75
C LYS A 233 -17.12 -2.27 11.97
N GLU A 234 -16.48 -1.76 13.01
CA GLU A 234 -16.87 -2.09 14.38
C GLU A 234 -17.33 -0.73 14.95
N GLY A 235 -18.60 -0.41 15.12
CA GLY A 235 -19.67 -1.23 15.68
C GLY A 235 -20.04 -0.57 17.01
N LYS A 236 -20.89 0.46 16.90
CA LYS A 236 -21.71 1.15 17.93
C LYS A 236 -21.51 0.82 19.41
#